data_AF-A0A852H5I3-F1
#
_entry.id   AF-A0A852H5I3-F1
#
_cell.length_a   1.000
_cell.length_b   1.000
_cell.length_c   1.000
_cell.angle_alpha   90.00
_cell.angle_beta   90.00
_cell.angle_gamma   90.00
#
_symmetry.space_group_name_H-M   'P 1'
#
loop_
_entity.id
_entity.type
_entity.pdbx_description
1 polymer ?
#
loop_
_entity_poly.entity_id
_entity_poly.type
_entity_poly.pdbx_seq_one_letter_code
_entity_poly.pdbx_strand_id
1 'polypeptide(L)' 'LPLPHTFPPPLLLPPQIPTWVSEGPSEEAAVCVNCQNNSVGERCDGCRPGFFLLDGACTRSAVGWGG' A
#
# COMPACT_ATOMS: atom_id res chain seq x y z
N LEU A 1 0.23 30.87 5.00
CA LEU A 1 0.69 29.50 5.30
C LEU A 1 -0.45 28.54 4.96
N PRO A 2 -0.25 27.52 4.12
CA PRO A 2 -1.32 26.58 3.80
C PRO A 2 -1.54 25.63 4.98
N LEU A 3 -2.81 25.42 5.33
CA LEU A 3 -3.26 24.53 6.41
C LEU A 3 -3.00 23.05 6.06
N PRO A 4 -2.70 22.19 7.05
CA PRO A 4 -2.49 20.78 6.82
C PRO A 4 -3.81 20.14 6.39
N HIS A 5 -3.91 19.81 5.11
CA HIS A 5 -4.64 18.65 4.57
C HIS A 5 -5.79 18.15 5.45
N THR A 6 -6.93 18.84 5.37
CA THR A 6 -8.22 18.28 5.80
C THR A 6 -8.52 17.06 4.93
N PHE A 7 -8.28 15.87 5.48
CA PHE A 7 -8.91 14.64 5.04
C PHE A 7 -10.38 14.72 5.49
N PRO A 8 -11.41 14.52 4.64
CA PRO A 8 -11.41 13.98 3.28
C PRO A 8 -11.81 15.01 2.18
N PRO A 9 -11.60 14.71 0.88
CA PRO A 9 -12.13 15.50 -0.24
C PRO A 9 -13.66 15.35 -0.40
N PRO A 10 -14.38 16.37 -0.91
CA PRO A 10 -15.84 16.48 -0.86
C PRO A 10 -16.64 15.59 -1.84
N LEU A 11 -16.07 14.50 -2.39
CA LEU A 11 -16.68 13.76 -3.50
C LEU A 11 -17.18 12.34 -3.21
N LEU A 12 -17.14 11.85 -1.96
CA LEU A 12 -17.63 10.50 -1.65
C LEU A 12 -18.60 10.53 -0.48
N LEU A 13 -19.87 10.81 -0.77
CA LEU A 13 -20.96 10.56 0.16
C LEU A 13 -21.80 9.37 -0.34
N PRO A 14 -21.55 8.15 0.14
CA PRO A 14 -22.61 7.30 0.63
C PRO A 14 -22.96 7.76 2.07
N PRO A 15 -24.24 7.88 2.45
CA PRO A 15 -24.69 8.32 3.78
C PRO A 15 -24.39 7.32 4.92
N GLN A 16 -23.37 6.47 4.76
CA GLN A 16 -23.14 5.25 5.51
C GLN A 16 -21.90 5.32 6.42
N ILE A 17 -21.18 6.46 6.47
CA ILE A 17 -19.98 6.62 7.31
C ILE A 17 -20.42 7.38 8.58
N PRO A 18 -20.79 6.68 9.67
CA PRO A 18 -21.41 7.28 10.85
C PRO A 18 -20.47 8.20 11.65
N THR A 19 -19.15 8.04 11.50
CA THR A 19 -18.15 8.78 12.27
C THR A 19 -16.86 8.94 11.48
N TRP A 20 -16.48 10.18 11.19
CA TRP A 20 -15.13 10.50 10.70
C TRP A 20 -14.18 10.60 11.89
N VAL A 21 -13.02 9.95 11.79
CA VAL A 21 -11.96 10.06 12.79
C VAL A 21 -11.05 11.20 12.36
N SER A 22 -10.64 12.07 13.30
CA SER A 22 -9.76 13.20 13.02
C SER A 22 -8.33 12.79 12.68
N GLU A 23 -7.96 11.56 13.00
CA GLU A 23 -6.62 11.00 12.79
C GLU A 23 -6.73 9.64 12.11
N GLY A 24 -5.77 9.35 11.23
CA GLY A 24 -5.58 8.02 10.66
C GLY A 24 -4.94 7.07 11.68
N PRO A 25 -4.77 5.78 11.32
CA PRO A 25 -4.01 4.85 12.15
C PRO A 25 -2.57 5.36 12.39
N SER A 26 -1.98 5.00 13.53
CA SER A 26 -0.56 5.25 13.79
C SER A 26 0.31 4.56 12.73
N GLU A 27 1.54 5.04 12.53
CA GLU A 27 2.44 4.50 11.49
C GLU A 27 2.65 2.98 11.61
N GLU A 28 2.73 2.48 12.85
CA GLU A 28 2.84 1.07 13.21
C GLU A 28 1.58 0.25 12.87
N ALA A 29 0.41 0.88 12.86
CA ALA A 29 -0.88 0.25 12.54
C ALA A 29 -1.32 0.51 11.09
N ALA A 30 -0.57 1.31 10.34
CA ALA A 30 -0.89 1.64 8.96
C ALA A 30 -0.54 0.48 8.02
N VAL A 31 -1.57 -0.02 7.32
CA VAL A 31 -1.47 -1.13 6.35
C VAL A 31 -1.48 -0.57 4.93
N CYS A 32 -0.47 -0.94 4.15
CA CYS A 32 -0.39 -0.62 2.73
C CYS A 32 -1.33 -1.49 1.91
N VAL A 33 -2.31 -0.88 1.23
CA VAL A 33 -3.31 -1.60 0.41
C VAL A 33 -2.95 -1.70 -1.08
N ASN A 34 -1.95 -0.94 -1.55
CA ASN A 34 -1.56 -0.89 -2.96
C ASN A 34 -0.04 -0.91 -3.16
N CYS A 35 0.59 -2.01 -2.72
CA CYS A 35 2.02 -2.24 -2.83
C CYS A 35 2.54 -2.18 -4.28
N GLN A 36 3.64 -1.44 -4.48
CA GLN A 36 4.28 -1.23 -5.79
C GLN A 36 5.38 -2.26 -6.05
N ASN A 37 5.85 -2.33 -7.29
CA ASN A 37 7.07 -3.08 -7.64
C ASN A 37 7.03 -4.58 -7.26
N ASN A 38 5.88 -5.24 -7.40
CA ASN A 38 5.64 -6.66 -7.06
C ASN A 38 5.90 -7.02 -5.58
N SER A 39 5.82 -6.04 -4.69
CA SER A 39 5.87 -6.28 -3.24
C SER A 39 4.51 -6.70 -2.67
N VAL A 40 4.53 -7.19 -1.42
CA VAL A 40 3.38 -7.70 -0.66
C VAL A 40 3.66 -7.59 0.84
N GLY A 41 2.60 -7.67 1.65
CA GLY A 41 2.66 -7.57 3.11
C GLY A 41 2.08 -6.26 3.62
N GLU A 42 1.86 -6.15 4.92
CA GLU A 42 1.24 -4.96 5.53
C GLU A 42 2.04 -3.68 5.29
N ARG A 43 3.35 -3.83 5.10
CA ARG A 43 4.32 -2.74 4.87
C ARG A 43 4.99 -2.81 3.51
N CYS A 44 4.53 -3.72 2.63
CA CYS A 44 5.16 -3.99 1.33
C CYS A 44 6.63 -4.46 1.41
N ASP A 45 7.05 -5.07 2.52
CA ASP A 45 8.43 -5.53 2.72
C ASP A 45 8.70 -6.92 2.13
N GLY A 46 7.65 -7.66 1.75
CA GLY A 46 7.76 -8.96 1.12
C GLY A 46 7.69 -8.87 -0.41
N CYS A 47 8.21 -9.88 -1.11
CA CYS A 47 7.98 -10.04 -2.55
C CYS A 47 6.83 -11.01 -2.81
N ARG A 48 6.05 -10.75 -3.87
CA ARG A 48 5.00 -11.66 -4.34
C ARG A 48 5.59 -13.05 -4.63
N PRO A 49 4.82 -14.14 -4.47
CA PRO A 49 5.27 -15.48 -4.83
C PRO A 49 5.82 -15.52 -6.26
N GLY A 50 7.03 -16.08 -6.43
CA GLY A 50 7.74 -16.11 -7.71
C GLY A 50 8.60 -14.87 -8.02
N PHE A 51 8.66 -13.91 -7.11
CA PHE A 51 9.60 -12.78 -7.15
C PHE A 51 10.55 -12.83 -5.96
N PHE A 52 11.77 -12.34 -6.14
CA PHE A 52 12.78 -12.21 -5.09
C PHE A 52 13.33 -10.80 -5.06
N LEU A 53 13.83 -10.39 -3.90
CA LEU A 53 14.45 -9.09 -3.72
C LEU A 53 15.82 -9.07 -4.40
N LEU A 54 15.96 -8.27 -5.46
CA LEU A 54 17.21 -8.05 -6.17
C LEU A 54 17.41 -6.53 -6.34
N ASP A 55 18.52 -6.01 -5.82
CA ASP A 55 18.84 -4.57 -5.88
C ASP A 55 17.72 -3.65 -5.35
N GLY A 56 17.07 -4.06 -4.27
CA GLY A 56 15.94 -3.32 -3.67
C GLY A 56 14.62 -3.42 -4.44
N ALA A 57 14.55 -4.27 -5.48
CA ALA A 57 13.35 -4.49 -6.28
C ALA A 57 12.92 -5.95 -6.31
N CYS A 58 11.61 -6.22 -6.21
CA CYS A 58 11.10 -7.59 -6.39
C CYS A 58 11.13 -7.95 -7.87
N THR A 59 12.10 -8.77 -8.24
CA THR A 59 12.38 -9.20 -9.60
C THR A 59 11.96 -10.65 -9.78
N ARG A 60 11.34 -10.97 -10.92
CA ARG A 60 11.06 -12.36 -11.31
C ARG A 60 12.32 -12.99 -11.84
N SER A 61 12.63 -14.21 -11.41
CA SER A 61 13.64 -15.03 -12.08
C SER A 61 13.12 -15.42 -13.44
N ALA A 62 13.85 -15.06 -14.49
CA ALA A 62 13.64 -15.61 -15.82
C ALA A 62 14.26 -17.01 -16.00
N VAL A 63 14.56 -17.75 -14.92
CA VAL A 63 15.05 -19.13 -15.02
C VAL A 63 13.87 -20.10 -15.10
N GLY A 64 13.46 -20.44 -16.32
CA GLY A 64 12.88 -21.75 -16.65
C GLY A 64 11.38 -21.83 -17.02
N TRP A 65 10.96 -21.27 -18.17
CA TRP A 65 10.08 -22.02 -19.08
C TRP A 65 10.97 -22.53 -20.22
N GLY A 66 11.77 -23.53 -19.90
CA GLY A 66 12.62 -24.25 -20.84
C GLY A 66 12.48 -25.74 -20.53
N GLY A 67 11.41 -26.32 -21.06
CA GLY A 67 11.19 -27.76 -21.19
C GLY A 67 10.79 -28.03 -22.63
#